data_AF-A0A355G5Z8-F1
#
_entry.id   AF-A0A355G5Z8-F1
#
_cell.length_a   1.000
_cell.length_b   1.000
_cell.length_c   1.000
_cell.angle_alpha   90.00
_cell.angle_beta   90.00
_cell.angle_gamma   90.00
#
_symmetry.space_group_name_H-M   'P 1'
#
loop_
_entity.id
_entity.type
_entity.pdbx_description
1 polymer ?
#
loop_
_entity_poly.entity_id
_entity_poly.type
_entity_poly.pdbx_seq_one_letter_code
_entity_poly.pdbx_strand_id
1 'polypeptide(L)'
;MQDPQKINRRTFLGESVAATVLSGVRVDSELHGSETDNRFQLFWGDLHNHNAVGYAKGSLERSIELAREHLDFFAFTGHASWHDMPKMPGDRHMKWVNGFEVHSSHWAKTRRLMQDANSDQFVAFLGYEWHSSQFGDYCMIFPEDQPELYLPNHVEKLLDFAESNQALAIPHHVGYKQGWRGANFKHYRAAASPVVEVFSEHGCTETDRSPYPMIRHSNGGRSAANMIVPQLQKGMRFGFVASTDDHLGYPGAYGEGVVGVWAKDLSSQSLMEAIRARRTYAATGDRIALEVSLNGQPMGGDVPATSE
;
A
#
# COMPACT_ATOMS: atom_id res chain seq x y z
N MET A 1 19.16 32.78 31.17
CA MET A 1 17.91 33.02 30.41
C MET A 1 18.32 33.41 29.00
N GLN A 2 18.24 32.47 28.05
CA GLN A 2 18.45 32.75 26.63
C GLN A 2 17.15 33.28 26.04
N ASP A 3 17.25 34.34 25.27
CA ASP A 3 16.16 35.06 24.61
C ASP A 3 15.57 34.19 23.47
N PRO A 4 14.24 33.97 23.40
CA PRO A 4 13.65 33.15 22.34
C PRO A 4 13.78 33.87 20.98
N GLN A 5 14.37 33.18 20.01
CA GLN A 5 14.50 33.66 18.62
C GLN A 5 13.12 34.07 18.07
N LYS A 6 12.93 35.37 17.85
CA LYS A 6 11.74 35.90 17.16
C LYS A 6 11.79 35.50 15.69
N ILE A 7 11.00 34.49 15.34
CA ILE A 7 10.70 34.15 13.94
C ILE A 7 10.04 35.38 13.30
N ASN A 8 10.67 35.93 12.27
CA ASN A 8 10.11 37.04 11.51
C ASN A 8 9.66 36.55 10.12
N ARG A 9 8.80 37.33 9.46
CA ARG A 9 8.20 36.96 8.17
C ARG A 9 9.22 36.59 7.09
N ARG A 10 10.43 37.15 7.13
CA ARG A 10 11.51 36.85 6.16
C ARG A 10 12.20 35.53 6.49
N THR A 11 12.40 35.21 7.77
CA THR A 11 12.89 33.88 8.18
C THR A 11 11.87 32.80 7.85
N PHE A 12 10.59 33.02 8.14
CA PHE A 12 9.51 32.08 7.79
C PHE A 12 9.41 31.86 6.27
N LEU A 13 9.42 32.92 5.45
CA LEU A 13 9.40 32.80 3.99
C LEU A 13 10.67 32.13 3.44
N GLY A 14 11.85 32.44 4.00
CA GLY A 14 13.11 31.80 3.60
C GLY A 14 13.17 30.32 3.95
N GLU A 15 12.70 29.95 5.15
CA GLU A 15 12.58 28.55 5.60
C GLU A 15 11.50 27.80 4.81
N SER A 16 10.38 28.44 4.48
CA SER A 16 9.33 27.87 3.61
C SER A 16 9.88 27.58 2.22
N VAL A 17 10.60 28.53 1.62
CA VAL A 17 11.21 28.36 0.29
C VAL A 17 12.32 27.31 0.33
N ALA A 18 13.14 27.25 1.39
CA ALA A 18 14.15 26.20 1.55
C ALA A 18 13.50 24.81 1.70
N ALA A 19 12.40 24.69 2.44
CA ALA A 19 11.62 23.46 2.55
C ALA A 19 10.98 23.05 1.21
N THR A 20 10.45 24.01 0.43
CA THR A 20 9.91 23.75 -0.92
C THR A 20 10.98 23.33 -1.92
N VAL A 21 12.18 23.92 -1.83
CA VAL A 21 13.31 23.54 -2.69
C VAL A 21 13.81 22.15 -2.30
N LEU A 22 13.97 21.85 -1.00
CA LEU A 22 14.37 20.53 -0.53
C LEU A 22 13.32 19.44 -0.79
N SER A 23 12.02 19.76 -0.76
CA SER A 23 10.96 18.82 -1.14
C SER A 23 10.96 18.49 -2.64
N GLY A 24 11.56 19.36 -3.46
CA GLY A 24 11.76 19.13 -4.89
C GLY A 24 13.12 18.50 -5.26
N VAL A 25 14.08 18.50 -4.33
CA VAL A 25 15.31 17.72 -4.49
C VAL A 25 14.95 16.27 -4.18
N ARG A 26 14.73 15.47 -5.24
CA ARG A 26 14.84 14.02 -5.10
C ARG A 26 16.21 13.77 -4.49
N VAL A 27 16.25 13.15 -3.32
CA VAL A 27 17.51 12.57 -2.84
C VAL A 27 17.92 11.61 -3.93
N ASP A 28 19.03 11.89 -4.61
CA ASP A 28 19.67 11.00 -5.58
C ASP A 28 20.18 9.77 -4.80
N SER A 29 19.24 8.94 -4.39
CA SER A 29 19.45 7.67 -3.71
C SER A 29 19.47 6.61 -4.80
N GLU A 30 20.53 5.82 -4.85
CA GLU A 30 20.74 4.82 -5.90
C GLU A 30 21.04 3.48 -5.27
N LEU A 31 20.15 2.52 -5.51
CA LEU A 31 20.39 1.15 -5.10
C LEU A 31 21.14 0.41 -6.23
N HIS A 32 22.34 -0.07 -5.90
CA HIS A 32 23.19 -0.84 -6.83
C HIS A 32 23.06 -2.35 -6.61
N GLY A 33 23.01 -3.12 -7.71
CA GLY A 33 23.15 -4.58 -7.72
C GLY A 33 24.55 -5.04 -8.14
N SER A 34 25.02 -6.21 -7.70
CA SER A 34 26.27 -6.82 -8.14
C SER A 34 26.11 -7.32 -9.59
N GLU A 35 27.00 -6.84 -10.45
CA GLU A 35 27.26 -7.30 -11.82
C GLU A 35 26.30 -6.88 -12.93
N THR A 36 25.34 -5.98 -12.69
CA THR A 36 24.58 -5.34 -13.78
C THR A 36 24.59 -3.83 -13.63
N ASP A 37 24.64 -3.11 -14.74
CA ASP A 37 24.47 -1.64 -14.86
C ASP A 37 23.06 -1.16 -14.41
N ASN A 38 22.35 -1.98 -13.61
CA ASN A 38 21.02 -1.75 -13.11
C ASN A 38 21.10 -0.75 -11.95
N ARG A 39 20.86 0.52 -12.28
CA ARG A 39 20.61 1.59 -11.31
C ARG A 39 19.13 1.66 -11.03
N PHE A 40 18.75 1.57 -9.76
CA PHE A 40 17.37 1.81 -9.32
C PHE A 40 17.25 3.15 -8.62
N GLN A 41 16.15 3.84 -8.89
CA GLN A 41 15.74 5.08 -8.24
C GLN A 41 14.64 4.78 -7.23
N LEU A 42 14.61 5.56 -6.15
CA LEU A 42 13.59 5.47 -5.12
C LEU A 42 12.36 6.30 -5.49
N PHE A 43 11.20 5.65 -5.53
CA PHE A 43 9.90 6.28 -5.72
C PHE A 43 9.02 6.06 -4.50
N TRP A 44 8.24 7.07 -4.14
CA TRP A 44 7.33 7.04 -3.00
C TRP A 44 5.88 7.02 -3.46
N GLY A 45 5.09 6.15 -2.85
CA GLY A 45 3.68 6.06 -3.18
C GLY A 45 2.81 5.52 -2.08
N ASP A 46 1.54 5.43 -2.40
CA ASP A 46 0.49 4.89 -1.54
C ASP A 46 -0.33 3.87 -2.36
N LEU A 47 -0.37 2.62 -1.89
CA LEU A 47 -0.99 1.51 -2.61
C LEU A 47 -2.39 1.16 -2.07
N HIS A 48 -2.83 1.84 -1.02
CA HIS A 48 -4.11 1.55 -0.36
C HIS A 48 -4.70 2.83 0.23
N ASN A 49 -5.82 3.29 -0.33
CA ASN A 49 -6.51 4.50 0.08
C ASN A 49 -8.00 4.42 -0.27
N HIS A 50 -8.83 5.10 0.52
CA HIS A 50 -10.27 5.19 0.26
C HIS A 50 -10.79 6.62 0.19
N ASN A 51 -11.88 6.78 -0.56
CA ASN A 51 -12.60 8.03 -0.67
C ASN A 51 -14.12 7.78 -0.85
N ALA A 52 -14.87 8.81 -1.23
CA ALA A 52 -16.33 8.74 -1.39
C ALA A 52 -16.81 7.77 -2.48
N VAL A 53 -15.94 7.26 -3.35
CA VAL A 53 -16.24 6.10 -4.22
C VAL A 53 -16.19 4.83 -3.37
N GLY A 54 -17.22 4.65 -2.55
CA GLY A 54 -17.27 3.68 -1.47
C GLY A 54 -18.04 4.25 -0.29
N TYR A 55 -17.48 4.16 0.92
CA TYR A 55 -18.08 4.70 2.14
C TYR A 55 -17.16 5.65 2.94
N ALA A 56 -16.07 6.11 2.34
CA ALA A 56 -15.13 7.07 2.91
C ALA A 56 -15.49 8.53 2.54
N LYS A 57 -14.59 9.48 2.80
CA LYS A 57 -14.75 10.91 2.54
C LYS A 57 -13.77 11.40 1.47
N GLY A 58 -14.01 12.59 0.93
CA GLY A 58 -13.24 13.15 -0.19
C GLY A 58 -13.66 12.58 -1.54
N SER A 59 -13.54 13.33 -2.63
CA SER A 59 -13.80 12.81 -3.97
C SER A 59 -12.56 12.10 -4.52
N LEU A 60 -12.74 11.16 -5.44
CA LEU A 60 -11.62 10.50 -6.12
C LEU A 60 -10.75 11.50 -6.87
N GLU A 61 -11.36 12.48 -7.53
CA GLU A 61 -10.65 13.55 -8.22
C GLU A 61 -9.72 14.32 -7.26
N ARG A 62 -10.20 14.64 -6.05
CA ARG A 62 -9.37 15.35 -5.06
C ARG A 62 -8.27 14.45 -4.50
N SER A 63 -8.53 13.16 -4.28
CA SER A 63 -7.49 12.22 -3.85
C SER A 63 -6.38 12.08 -4.91
N ILE A 64 -6.74 12.04 -6.20
CA ILE A 64 -5.77 12.05 -7.31
C ILE A 64 -4.96 13.33 -7.31
N GLU A 65 -5.60 14.51 -7.19
CA GLU A 65 -4.90 15.79 -7.11
C GLU A 65 -3.91 15.83 -5.95
N LEU A 66 -4.35 15.43 -4.76
CA LEU A 66 -3.49 15.34 -3.57
C LEU A 66 -2.31 14.41 -3.81
N ALA A 67 -2.54 13.20 -4.31
CA ALA A 67 -1.44 12.27 -4.59
C ALA A 67 -0.40 12.89 -5.55
N ARG A 68 -0.84 13.57 -6.61
CA ARG A 68 0.06 14.23 -7.58
C ARG A 68 0.88 15.37 -6.98
N GLU A 69 0.43 15.97 -5.87
CA GLU A 69 1.16 17.06 -5.22
C GLU A 69 2.41 16.57 -4.46
N HIS A 70 2.47 15.29 -4.04
CA HIS A 70 3.58 14.83 -3.19
C HIS A 70 3.97 13.34 -3.31
N LEU A 71 3.33 12.53 -4.16
CA LEU A 71 3.69 11.12 -4.41
C LEU A 71 4.16 10.94 -5.85
N ASP A 72 5.04 9.96 -6.08
CA ASP A 72 5.41 9.53 -7.43
C ASP A 72 4.36 8.58 -8.01
N PHE A 73 3.70 7.78 -7.17
CA PHE A 73 2.61 6.88 -7.60
C PHE A 73 1.53 6.68 -6.55
N PHE A 74 0.36 6.26 -7.02
CA PHE A 74 -0.86 6.09 -6.21
C PHE A 74 -1.73 4.96 -6.76
N ALA A 75 -2.26 4.11 -5.88
CA ALA A 75 -3.33 3.20 -6.22
C ALA A 75 -4.62 3.58 -5.48
N PHE A 76 -5.72 3.70 -6.22
CA PHE A 76 -7.02 3.81 -5.60
C PHE A 76 -7.63 2.42 -5.44
N THR A 77 -7.87 1.99 -4.20
CA THR A 77 -8.39 0.66 -3.87
C THR A 77 -9.71 0.81 -3.12
N GLY A 78 -10.74 1.30 -3.80
CA GLY A 78 -12.08 1.43 -3.22
C GLY A 78 -12.64 0.09 -2.73
N HIS A 79 -13.40 0.12 -1.65
CA HIS A 79 -14.01 -1.07 -1.07
C HIS A 79 -15.02 -1.70 -2.05
N ALA A 80 -14.76 -2.94 -2.49
CA ALA A 80 -15.56 -3.55 -3.56
C ALA A 80 -16.50 -4.68 -3.11
N SER A 81 -16.08 -5.55 -2.18
CA SER A 81 -16.94 -6.65 -1.74
C SER A 81 -16.52 -7.29 -0.43
N TRP A 82 -17.48 -7.76 0.37
CA TRP A 82 -17.27 -8.64 1.53
C TRP A 82 -18.29 -9.79 1.52
N HIS A 83 -17.95 -10.87 0.82
CA HIS A 83 -18.89 -11.93 0.45
C HIS A 83 -19.36 -12.81 1.62
N ASP A 84 -18.55 -12.92 2.68
CA ASP A 84 -18.81 -13.66 3.92
C ASP A 84 -18.98 -12.71 5.12
N MET A 85 -19.51 -11.51 4.87
CA MET A 85 -19.83 -10.52 5.91
C MET A 85 -20.99 -11.00 6.80
N PRO A 86 -20.86 -10.93 8.14
CA PRO A 86 -21.96 -11.23 9.03
C PRO A 86 -23.03 -10.13 9.01
N LYS A 87 -24.28 -10.53 9.29
CA LYS A 87 -25.33 -9.56 9.60
C LYS A 87 -25.10 -8.99 11.00
N MET A 88 -25.06 -7.67 11.09
CA MET A 88 -24.81 -6.94 12.34
C MET A 88 -26.10 -6.35 12.91
N PRO A 89 -26.24 -6.24 14.25
CA PRO A 89 -27.42 -5.65 14.90
C PRO A 89 -27.76 -4.25 14.38
N GLY A 90 -29.05 -3.98 14.21
CA GLY A 90 -29.55 -2.69 13.68
C GLY A 90 -29.05 -2.40 12.27
N ASP A 91 -28.85 -3.45 11.46
CA ASP A 91 -28.41 -3.37 10.06
C ASP A 91 -27.14 -2.56 9.82
N ARG A 92 -26.24 -2.50 10.81
CA ARG A 92 -24.96 -1.77 10.68
C ARG A 92 -24.12 -2.22 9.49
N HIS A 93 -24.24 -3.50 9.11
CA HIS A 93 -23.59 -4.09 7.93
C HIS A 93 -23.97 -3.37 6.62
N MET A 94 -25.11 -2.67 6.58
CA MET A 94 -25.55 -1.91 5.40
C MET A 94 -24.64 -0.73 5.05
N LYS A 95 -23.82 -0.22 5.98
CA LYS A 95 -22.78 0.78 5.65
C LYS A 95 -21.86 0.26 4.54
N TRP A 96 -21.39 -0.98 4.68
CA TRP A 96 -20.51 -1.62 3.71
C TRP A 96 -21.27 -1.98 2.43
N VAL A 97 -22.45 -2.60 2.55
CA VAL A 97 -23.29 -2.97 1.39
C VAL A 97 -23.55 -1.76 0.49
N ASN A 98 -23.96 -0.63 1.07
CA ASN A 98 -24.24 0.59 0.30
C ASN A 98 -22.96 1.16 -0.33
N GLY A 99 -21.82 1.10 0.37
CA GLY A 99 -20.55 1.56 -0.21
C GLY A 99 -20.05 0.66 -1.34
N PHE A 100 -20.24 -0.66 -1.27
CA PHE A 100 -19.90 -1.58 -2.36
C PHE A 100 -20.74 -1.30 -3.62
N GLU A 101 -22.02 -0.93 -3.45
CA GLU A 101 -22.89 -0.50 -4.55
C GLU A 101 -22.41 0.82 -5.18
N VAL A 102 -22.01 1.79 -4.35
CA VAL A 102 -21.39 3.03 -4.84
C VAL A 102 -20.11 2.73 -5.62
N HIS A 103 -19.21 1.90 -5.09
CA HIS A 103 -17.98 1.52 -5.79
C HIS A 103 -18.26 0.85 -7.14
N SER A 104 -19.14 -0.16 -7.15
CA SER A 104 -19.46 -0.94 -8.35
C SER A 104 -20.09 -0.08 -9.45
N SER A 105 -21.03 0.80 -9.08
CA SER A 105 -21.67 1.73 -10.02
C SER A 105 -20.71 2.78 -10.60
N HIS A 106 -19.60 3.07 -9.90
CA HIS A 106 -18.61 4.05 -10.32
C HIS A 106 -17.38 3.43 -11.01
N TRP A 107 -17.28 2.10 -11.12
CA TRP A 107 -16.09 1.42 -11.65
C TRP A 107 -15.62 1.97 -13.01
N ALA A 108 -16.54 2.17 -13.96
CA ALA A 108 -16.20 2.73 -15.28
C ALA A 108 -15.72 4.19 -15.23
N LYS A 109 -16.17 4.98 -14.23
CA LYS A 109 -15.67 6.34 -14.00
C LYS A 109 -14.29 6.30 -13.35
N THR A 110 -14.10 5.45 -12.33
CA THR A 110 -12.83 5.23 -11.64
C THR A 110 -11.73 4.86 -12.62
N ARG A 111 -11.98 3.86 -13.48
CA ARG A 111 -11.04 3.43 -14.55
C ARG A 111 -10.54 4.60 -15.40
N ARG A 112 -11.47 5.41 -15.92
CA ARG A 112 -11.12 6.60 -16.71
C ARG A 112 -10.30 7.61 -15.92
N LEU A 113 -10.72 7.95 -14.70
CA LEU A 113 -9.99 8.92 -13.87
C LEU A 113 -8.57 8.45 -13.53
N MET A 114 -8.39 7.17 -13.20
CA MET A 114 -7.05 6.62 -12.94
C MET A 114 -6.20 6.60 -14.20
N GLN A 115 -6.77 6.24 -15.35
CA GLN A 115 -6.05 6.30 -16.62
C GLN A 115 -5.64 7.75 -16.97
N ASP A 116 -6.56 8.70 -16.88
CA ASP A 116 -6.35 10.11 -17.19
C ASP A 116 -5.37 10.80 -16.22
N ALA A 117 -5.19 10.26 -15.01
CA ALA A 117 -4.27 10.79 -14.02
C ALA A 117 -2.80 10.53 -14.35
N ASN A 118 -2.49 9.51 -15.16
CA ASN A 118 -1.11 9.13 -15.49
C ASN A 118 -0.38 10.23 -16.27
N SER A 119 0.91 10.40 -15.97
CA SER A 119 1.81 11.34 -16.67
C SER A 119 3.27 10.92 -16.48
N ASP A 120 4.21 11.57 -17.18
CA ASP A 120 5.65 11.30 -17.03
C ASP A 120 6.19 11.52 -15.60
N GLN A 121 5.44 12.23 -14.74
CA GLN A 121 5.81 12.55 -13.36
C GLN A 121 4.96 11.83 -12.32
N PHE A 122 3.97 11.02 -12.73
CA PHE A 122 3.03 10.40 -11.81
C PHE A 122 2.39 9.14 -12.41
N VAL A 123 2.44 8.03 -11.66
CA VAL A 123 1.78 6.78 -12.02
C VAL A 123 0.54 6.55 -11.17
N ALA A 124 -0.60 6.34 -11.82
CA ALA A 124 -1.87 6.03 -11.17
C ALA A 124 -2.28 4.60 -11.50
N PHE A 125 -2.40 3.77 -10.47
CA PHE A 125 -2.84 2.39 -10.58
C PHE A 125 -4.34 2.25 -10.29
N LEU A 126 -5.02 1.50 -11.14
CA LEU A 126 -6.36 1.03 -10.88
C LEU A 126 -6.32 -0.10 -9.85
N GLY A 127 -7.26 -0.09 -8.90
CA GLY A 127 -7.39 -1.17 -7.93
C GLY A 127 -8.73 -1.21 -7.22
N TYR A 128 -8.87 -2.19 -6.34
CA TYR A 128 -10.00 -2.31 -5.41
C TYR A 128 -9.64 -3.17 -4.21
N GLU A 129 -10.32 -2.96 -3.08
CA GLU A 129 -10.20 -3.82 -1.90
C GLU A 129 -11.28 -4.91 -1.91
N TRP A 130 -10.83 -6.16 -1.87
CA TRP A 130 -11.66 -7.34 -1.71
C TRP A 130 -11.54 -7.88 -0.28
N HIS A 131 -12.68 -8.21 0.32
CA HIS A 131 -12.77 -8.52 1.73
C HIS A 131 -13.25 -9.93 2.00
N SER A 132 -12.70 -10.53 3.06
CA SER A 132 -13.20 -11.79 3.59
C SER A 132 -12.93 -11.96 5.08
N SER A 133 -13.97 -12.40 5.80
CA SER A 133 -13.86 -12.87 7.19
C SER A 133 -12.92 -14.07 7.28
N GLN A 134 -13.03 -15.02 6.35
CA GLN A 134 -12.27 -16.27 6.34
C GLN A 134 -10.84 -16.13 5.80
N PHE A 135 -10.65 -15.30 4.77
CA PHE A 135 -9.38 -15.23 4.03
C PHE A 135 -8.54 -13.98 4.34
N GLY A 136 -9.14 -12.99 5.01
CA GLY A 136 -8.59 -11.65 5.14
C GLY A 136 -8.88 -10.81 3.91
N ASP A 137 -8.22 -9.66 3.84
CA ASP A 137 -8.54 -8.62 2.89
C ASP A 137 -7.34 -8.33 2.01
N TYR A 138 -7.63 -8.02 0.75
CA TYR A 138 -6.65 -7.93 -0.32
C TYR A 138 -6.88 -6.67 -1.15
N CYS A 139 -5.83 -5.88 -1.31
CA CYS A 139 -5.77 -4.83 -2.31
C CYS A 139 -5.38 -5.43 -3.67
N MET A 140 -6.32 -5.39 -4.61
CA MET A 140 -6.08 -5.73 -6.00
C MET A 140 -5.52 -4.50 -6.72
N ILE A 141 -4.38 -4.64 -7.39
CA ILE A 141 -3.71 -3.52 -8.09
C ILE A 141 -3.28 -3.99 -9.49
N PHE A 142 -3.77 -3.30 -10.52
CA PHE A 142 -3.58 -3.70 -11.91
C PHE A 142 -2.49 -2.86 -12.59
N PRO A 143 -1.60 -3.48 -13.40
CA PRO A 143 -0.58 -2.75 -14.16
C PRO A 143 -1.20 -1.93 -15.31
N GLU A 144 -2.37 -2.34 -15.78
CA GLU A 144 -3.10 -1.75 -16.90
C GLU A 144 -4.59 -1.60 -16.56
N ASP A 145 -5.38 -1.08 -17.51
CA ASP A 145 -6.83 -0.97 -17.34
C ASP A 145 -7.50 -2.35 -17.22
N GLN A 146 -8.44 -2.48 -16.28
CA GLN A 146 -9.16 -3.72 -16.00
C GLN A 146 -10.68 -3.48 -16.06
N PRO A 147 -11.35 -3.82 -17.17
CA PRO A 147 -12.78 -3.57 -17.33
C PRO A 147 -13.67 -4.36 -16.38
N GLU A 148 -13.31 -5.60 -16.10
CA GLU A 148 -14.07 -6.49 -15.23
C GLU A 148 -13.78 -6.19 -13.75
N LEU A 149 -14.81 -5.83 -12.99
CA LEU A 149 -14.77 -5.84 -11.52
C LEU A 149 -15.02 -7.27 -11.03
N TYR A 150 -13.96 -8.07 -10.90
CA TYR A 150 -14.06 -9.47 -10.54
C TYR A 150 -14.11 -9.68 -9.02
N LEU A 151 -15.25 -10.14 -8.51
CA LEU A 151 -15.55 -10.26 -7.08
C LEU A 151 -15.88 -11.72 -6.70
N PRO A 152 -14.89 -12.63 -6.74
CA PRO A 152 -15.12 -14.03 -6.40
C PRO A 152 -15.41 -14.20 -4.91
N ASN A 153 -16.03 -15.31 -4.53
CA ASN A 153 -16.28 -15.66 -3.13
C ASN A 153 -15.21 -16.58 -2.53
N HIS A 154 -14.01 -16.61 -3.13
CA HIS A 154 -12.92 -17.44 -2.64
C HIS A 154 -11.57 -16.84 -3.07
N VAL A 155 -10.61 -16.82 -2.15
CA VAL A 155 -9.30 -16.20 -2.37
C VAL A 155 -8.52 -16.86 -3.50
N GLU A 156 -8.58 -18.19 -3.67
CA GLU A 156 -7.88 -18.85 -4.79
C GLU A 156 -8.32 -18.32 -6.17
N LYS A 157 -9.62 -18.07 -6.36
CA LYS A 157 -10.10 -17.47 -7.61
C LYS A 157 -9.61 -16.04 -7.78
N LEU A 158 -9.52 -15.28 -6.68
CA LEU A 158 -8.99 -13.92 -6.69
C LEU A 158 -7.51 -13.90 -7.09
N LEU A 159 -6.72 -14.80 -6.51
CA LEU A 159 -5.29 -14.93 -6.79
C LEU A 159 -5.04 -15.46 -8.21
N ASP A 160 -5.86 -16.40 -8.71
CA ASP A 160 -5.79 -16.85 -10.12
C ASP A 160 -6.05 -15.70 -11.10
N PHE A 161 -7.03 -14.86 -10.77
CA PHE A 161 -7.35 -13.67 -11.54
C PHE A 161 -6.21 -12.64 -11.47
N ALA A 162 -5.60 -12.46 -10.30
CA ALA A 162 -4.45 -11.57 -10.14
C ALA A 162 -3.28 -12.01 -11.03
N GLU A 163 -2.91 -13.30 -10.98
CA GLU A 163 -1.82 -13.85 -11.79
C GLU A 163 -2.09 -13.73 -13.29
N SER A 164 -3.32 -14.06 -13.71
CA SER A 164 -3.72 -14.03 -15.13
C SER A 164 -3.70 -12.62 -15.73
N ASN A 165 -3.96 -11.59 -14.92
CA ASN A 165 -3.95 -10.18 -15.34
C ASN A 165 -2.66 -9.45 -14.94
N GLN A 166 -1.63 -10.18 -14.49
CA GLN A 166 -0.39 -9.60 -13.98
C GLN A 166 -0.63 -8.50 -12.92
N ALA A 167 -1.71 -8.64 -12.15
CA ALA A 167 -2.06 -7.78 -11.03
C ALA A 167 -1.37 -8.26 -9.74
N LEU A 168 -1.37 -7.40 -8.74
CA LEU A 168 -1.01 -7.74 -7.38
C LEU A 168 -2.29 -7.97 -6.57
N ALA A 169 -2.24 -8.93 -5.66
CA ALA A 169 -3.25 -9.12 -4.62
C ALA A 169 -2.52 -8.99 -3.27
N ILE A 170 -2.43 -7.77 -2.74
CA ILE A 170 -1.64 -7.47 -1.55
C ILE A 170 -2.52 -7.72 -0.31
N PRO A 171 -2.24 -8.75 0.53
CA PRO A 171 -2.95 -8.91 1.78
C PRO A 171 -2.60 -7.74 2.71
N HIS A 172 -3.60 -7.16 3.36
CA HIS A 172 -3.40 -6.01 4.23
C HIS A 172 -4.03 -6.18 5.61
N HIS A 173 -3.58 -5.34 6.55
CA HIS A 173 -3.86 -5.38 7.99
C HIS A 173 -3.96 -6.82 8.56
N VAL A 174 -3.00 -7.68 8.17
CA VAL A 174 -3.09 -9.15 8.28
C VAL A 174 -3.28 -9.70 9.70
N GLY A 175 -3.00 -8.87 10.69
CA GLY A 175 -2.90 -9.22 12.10
C GLY A 175 -4.21 -9.46 12.85
N TYR A 176 -5.39 -9.23 12.25
CA TYR A 176 -6.65 -9.59 12.90
C TYR A 176 -6.80 -11.09 13.13
N LYS A 177 -7.81 -11.48 13.91
CA LYS A 177 -8.12 -12.89 14.17
C LYS A 177 -8.62 -13.57 12.89
N GLN A 178 -8.10 -14.76 12.58
CA GLN A 178 -8.65 -15.58 11.50
C GLN A 178 -10.14 -15.90 11.72
N GLY A 179 -10.95 -15.79 10.67
CA GLY A 179 -12.43 -15.84 10.75
C GLY A 179 -13.06 -14.47 11.06
N TRP A 180 -12.23 -13.44 11.25
CA TRP A 180 -12.65 -12.06 11.41
C TRP A 180 -11.62 -11.11 10.78
N ARG A 181 -11.51 -11.16 9.45
CA ARG A 181 -10.64 -10.28 8.62
C ARG A 181 -9.12 -10.42 8.84
N GLY A 182 -8.69 -11.42 9.61
CA GLY A 182 -7.29 -11.83 9.69
C GLY A 182 -6.87 -12.62 8.45
N ALA A 183 -5.69 -12.33 7.89
CA ALA A 183 -5.20 -13.02 6.70
C ALA A 183 -5.05 -14.52 6.95
N ASN A 184 -5.46 -15.33 5.97
CA ASN A 184 -5.28 -16.78 6.01
C ASN A 184 -4.09 -17.20 5.16
N PHE A 185 -2.89 -17.19 5.76
CA PHE A 185 -1.63 -17.51 5.08
C PHE A 185 -1.52 -18.94 4.52
N LYS A 186 -2.50 -19.83 4.78
CA LYS A 186 -2.57 -21.14 4.09
C LYS A 186 -2.81 -21.00 2.58
N HIS A 187 -3.39 -19.88 2.15
CA HIS A 187 -3.66 -19.55 0.74
C HIS A 187 -2.63 -18.59 0.15
N TYR A 188 -1.52 -18.34 0.86
CA TYR A 188 -0.50 -17.41 0.40
C TYR A 188 0.13 -17.88 -0.92
N ARG A 189 0.14 -17.00 -1.92
CA ARG A 189 0.83 -17.22 -3.20
C ARG A 189 1.76 -16.05 -3.52
N ALA A 190 3.06 -16.29 -3.48
CA ALA A 190 4.07 -15.25 -3.72
C ALA A 190 3.99 -14.62 -5.13
N ALA A 191 3.43 -15.34 -6.11
CA ALA A 191 3.29 -14.83 -7.48
C ALA A 191 2.26 -13.68 -7.57
N ALA A 192 1.13 -13.81 -6.87
CA ALA A 192 0.10 -12.78 -6.76
C ALA A 192 0.37 -11.78 -5.63
N SER A 193 0.94 -12.25 -4.52
CA SER A 193 1.15 -11.52 -3.27
C SER A 193 2.63 -11.46 -2.87
N PRO A 194 3.53 -10.90 -3.71
CA PRO A 194 4.96 -10.85 -3.40
C PRO A 194 5.29 -9.97 -2.18
N VAL A 195 4.37 -9.08 -1.82
CA VAL A 195 4.49 -8.16 -0.68
C VAL A 195 3.25 -8.24 0.22
N VAL A 196 3.43 -7.86 1.48
CA VAL A 196 2.36 -7.77 2.48
C VAL A 196 2.34 -6.35 3.06
N GLU A 197 1.16 -5.78 3.23
CA GLU A 197 1.02 -4.50 3.94
C GLU A 197 1.14 -4.73 5.45
N VAL A 198 2.24 -4.22 6.01
CA VAL A 198 2.59 -4.42 7.44
C VAL A 198 2.12 -3.27 8.33
N PHE A 199 1.76 -2.14 7.72
CA PHE A 199 1.30 -0.95 8.43
C PHE A 199 0.33 -0.14 7.56
N SER A 200 -0.76 0.30 8.21
CA SER A 200 -1.71 1.30 7.71
C SER A 200 -2.41 1.99 8.88
N GLU A 201 -3.49 2.74 8.66
CA GLU A 201 -4.31 3.26 9.78
C GLU A 201 -4.87 2.16 10.70
N HIS A 202 -4.95 0.92 10.21
CA HIS A 202 -5.27 -0.24 11.02
C HIS A 202 -4.20 -0.55 12.08
N GLY A 203 -2.99 0.00 11.96
CA GLY A 203 -1.85 -0.23 12.83
C GLY A 203 -0.80 -1.15 12.22
N CYS A 204 0.25 -1.44 12.98
CA CYS A 204 1.35 -2.31 12.58
C CYS A 204 1.08 -3.77 12.96
N THR A 205 1.35 -4.70 12.03
CA THR A 205 1.11 -6.15 12.19
C THR A 205 2.40 -6.97 12.25
N GLU A 206 3.54 -6.32 12.44
CA GLU A 206 4.84 -7.00 12.51
C GLU A 206 4.91 -7.97 13.69
N THR A 207 4.60 -7.49 14.90
CA THR A 207 4.55 -8.25 16.15
C THR A 207 3.41 -7.79 17.07
N ASP A 208 3.13 -8.55 18.13
CA ASP A 208 2.22 -8.14 19.20
C ASP A 208 2.72 -6.90 19.97
N ARG A 209 4.03 -6.61 19.94
CA ARG A 209 4.69 -5.50 20.63
C ARG A 209 5.02 -4.29 19.74
N SER A 210 4.66 -4.33 18.46
CA SER A 210 4.95 -3.22 17.54
C SER A 210 4.24 -1.93 17.96
N PRO A 211 4.83 -0.73 17.74
CA PRO A 211 4.43 0.53 18.39
C PRO A 211 3.02 1.04 18.03
N TYR A 212 2.47 0.65 16.88
CA TYR A 212 1.18 1.14 16.38
C TYR A 212 0.07 0.08 16.53
N PRO A 213 -0.70 0.06 17.64
CA PRO A 213 -1.66 -1.01 17.92
C PRO A 213 -2.88 -0.96 17.00
N MET A 214 -3.51 -2.12 16.78
CA MET A 214 -4.72 -2.24 15.96
C MET A 214 -5.99 -1.86 16.73
N ILE A 215 -6.18 -0.57 17.00
CA ILE A 215 -7.29 -0.05 17.84
C ILE A 215 -8.22 0.94 17.13
N ARG A 216 -7.86 1.46 15.95
CA ARG A 216 -8.67 2.45 15.23
C ARG A 216 -9.96 1.84 14.67
N HIS A 217 -9.91 0.57 14.27
CA HIS A 217 -11.05 -0.14 13.67
C HIS A 217 -11.69 -1.11 14.65
N SER A 218 -13.00 -1.29 14.50
CA SER A 218 -13.81 -2.19 15.36
C SER A 218 -13.70 -3.67 14.95
N ASN A 219 -12.51 -4.12 14.57
CA ASN A 219 -12.23 -5.51 14.16
C ASN A 219 -11.57 -6.34 15.28
N GLY A 220 -11.33 -5.73 16.44
CA GLY A 220 -10.58 -6.34 17.54
C GLY A 220 -9.08 -6.07 17.42
N GLY A 221 -8.30 -6.67 18.32
CA GLY A 221 -6.85 -6.48 18.35
C GLY A 221 -6.07 -7.49 17.50
N ARG A 222 -4.75 -7.40 17.66
CA ARG A 222 -3.77 -8.31 17.09
C ARG A 222 -3.97 -9.76 17.56
N SER A 223 -3.97 -10.71 16.64
CA SER A 223 -3.79 -12.14 16.90
C SER A 223 -2.33 -12.53 16.64
N ALA A 224 -1.59 -12.89 17.70
CA ALA A 224 -0.16 -13.21 17.60
C ALA A 224 0.15 -14.23 16.50
N ALA A 225 -0.71 -15.24 16.31
CA ALA A 225 -0.53 -16.28 15.29
C ALA A 225 -0.63 -15.78 13.83
N ASN A 226 -1.24 -14.60 13.61
CA ASN A 226 -1.46 -13.97 12.31
C ASN A 226 -0.47 -12.82 12.03
N MET A 227 0.40 -12.47 12.99
CA MET A 227 1.43 -11.43 12.78
C MET A 227 2.48 -11.89 11.74
N ILE A 228 3.25 -10.94 11.23
CA ILE A 228 4.29 -11.17 10.24
C ILE A 228 5.40 -12.08 10.75
N VAL A 229 5.96 -11.82 11.94
CA VAL A 229 7.14 -12.56 12.43
C VAL A 229 6.90 -14.08 12.49
N PRO A 230 5.77 -14.58 13.03
CA PRO A 230 5.46 -16.01 12.98
C PRO A 230 5.31 -16.59 11.57
N GLN A 231 4.97 -15.78 10.55
CA GLN A 231 4.92 -16.26 9.16
C GLN A 231 6.32 -16.36 8.56
N LEU A 232 7.19 -15.38 8.82
CA LEU A 232 8.60 -15.43 8.43
C LEU A 232 9.32 -16.63 9.07
N GLN A 233 9.03 -16.93 10.34
CA GLN A 233 9.56 -18.11 11.05
C GLN A 233 9.12 -19.44 10.43
N LYS A 234 8.02 -19.47 9.68
CA LYS A 234 7.58 -20.65 8.90
C LYS A 234 8.25 -20.73 7.52
N GLY A 235 9.17 -19.82 7.22
CA GLY A 235 9.89 -19.76 5.94
C GLY A 235 9.12 -19.06 4.82
N MET A 236 7.99 -18.39 5.13
CA MET A 236 7.32 -17.54 4.14
C MET A 236 8.21 -16.37 3.74
N ARG A 237 8.16 -15.99 2.46
CA ARG A 237 8.99 -14.93 1.89
C ARG A 237 8.11 -13.93 1.17
N PHE A 238 8.15 -12.68 1.63
CA PHE A 238 7.46 -11.53 1.04
C PHE A 238 8.23 -10.25 1.37
N GLY A 239 8.02 -9.20 0.56
CA GLY A 239 8.46 -7.84 0.87
C GLY A 239 7.41 -7.13 1.71
N PHE A 240 7.72 -5.89 2.10
CA PHE A 240 6.84 -5.08 2.92
C PHE A 240 6.44 -3.80 2.21
N VAL A 241 5.17 -3.45 2.38
CA VAL A 241 4.62 -2.15 2.00
C VAL A 241 3.87 -1.56 3.18
N ALA A 242 3.71 -0.25 3.15
CA ALA A 242 2.79 0.49 3.99
C ALA A 242 2.04 1.49 3.12
N SER A 243 0.80 1.74 3.51
CA SER A 243 -0.13 2.58 2.78
C SER A 243 -1.04 3.24 3.80
N THR A 244 -1.77 4.28 3.42
CA THR A 244 -2.61 5.00 4.38
C THR A 244 -3.78 4.17 4.87
N ASP A 245 -4.48 3.49 3.96
CA ASP A 245 -5.80 2.86 4.19
C ASP A 245 -6.81 3.91 4.70
N ASP A 246 -6.55 5.21 4.47
CA ASP A 246 -7.35 6.25 5.10
C ASP A 246 -8.74 6.34 4.47
N HIS A 247 -9.75 6.61 5.32
CA HIS A 247 -11.13 6.90 4.88
C HIS A 247 -11.42 8.41 4.75
N LEU A 248 -10.39 9.25 4.59
CA LEU A 248 -10.50 10.71 4.47
C LEU A 248 -10.21 11.22 3.04
N GLY A 249 -9.69 10.37 2.17
CA GLY A 249 -9.34 10.68 0.79
C GLY A 249 -8.01 11.41 0.65
N TYR A 250 -7.08 11.26 1.61
CA TYR A 250 -5.77 11.90 1.60
C TYR A 250 -4.64 10.85 1.48
N PRO A 251 -4.31 10.41 0.25
CA PRO A 251 -3.25 9.43 0.06
C PRO A 251 -1.89 9.97 0.50
N GLY A 252 -1.06 9.09 1.09
CA GLY A 252 0.27 9.41 1.60
C GLY A 252 0.29 10.40 2.78
N ALA A 253 -0.78 10.50 3.56
CA ALA A 253 -0.82 11.32 4.76
C ALA A 253 0.30 10.95 5.74
N TYR A 254 0.94 11.97 6.32
CA TYR A 254 2.04 11.77 7.26
C TYR A 254 1.58 11.00 8.50
N GLY A 255 2.29 9.92 8.84
CA GLY A 255 1.97 9.10 10.01
C GLY A 255 1.01 7.93 9.73
N GLU A 256 0.47 7.82 8.52
CA GLU A 256 -0.57 6.82 8.18
C GLU A 256 -0.04 5.69 7.29
N GLY A 257 1.07 5.89 6.59
CA GLY A 257 1.79 4.86 5.85
C GLY A 257 2.20 5.33 4.47
N VAL A 258 3.39 4.93 4.02
CA VAL A 258 3.89 5.19 2.68
C VAL A 258 4.88 4.09 2.29
N VAL A 259 4.92 3.75 1.00
CA VAL A 259 5.84 2.74 0.48
C VAL A 259 6.97 3.38 -0.31
N GLY A 260 8.21 2.96 -0.04
CA GLY A 260 9.36 3.20 -0.89
C GLY A 260 9.57 2.03 -1.85
N VAL A 261 9.73 2.32 -3.14
CA VAL A 261 9.94 1.31 -4.20
C VAL A 261 11.19 1.65 -4.99
N TRP A 262 12.11 0.69 -5.11
CA TRP A 262 13.31 0.81 -5.92
C TRP A 262 13.07 0.26 -7.34
N ALA A 263 12.79 1.17 -8.29
CA ALA A 263 12.48 0.85 -9.68
C ALA A 263 13.47 1.50 -10.66
N LYS A 264 13.52 1.06 -11.92
CA LYS A 264 14.47 1.61 -12.91
C LYS A 264 14.07 3.03 -13.35
N ASP A 265 12.77 3.27 -13.39
CA ASP A 265 12.13 4.49 -13.88
C ASP A 265 10.71 4.61 -13.30
N LEU A 266 10.08 5.77 -13.49
CA LEU A 266 8.72 6.03 -13.06
C LEU A 266 7.71 5.59 -14.13
N SER A 267 7.48 4.28 -14.24
CA SER A 267 6.43 3.70 -15.08
C SER A 267 5.68 2.59 -14.34
N SER A 268 4.43 2.35 -14.75
CA SER A 268 3.62 1.25 -14.22
C SER A 268 4.39 -0.09 -14.28
N GLN A 269 5.00 -0.40 -15.43
CA GLN A 269 5.76 -1.62 -15.62
C GLN A 269 6.96 -1.73 -14.66
N SER A 270 7.76 -0.66 -14.53
CA SER A 270 8.97 -0.66 -13.71
C SER A 270 8.66 -0.75 -12.21
N LEU A 271 7.62 -0.06 -11.76
CA LEU A 271 7.12 -0.13 -10.38
C LEU A 271 6.55 -1.52 -10.06
N MET A 272 5.73 -2.09 -10.95
CA MET A 272 5.16 -3.44 -10.77
C MET A 272 6.25 -4.52 -10.76
N GLU A 273 7.28 -4.40 -11.62
CA GLU A 273 8.46 -5.27 -11.59
C GLU A 273 9.19 -5.18 -10.24
N ALA A 274 9.40 -3.96 -9.73
CA ALA A 274 10.07 -3.72 -8.45
C ALA A 274 9.30 -4.29 -7.25
N ILE A 275 7.98 -4.11 -7.21
CA ILE A 275 7.12 -4.67 -6.16
C ILE A 275 7.15 -6.21 -6.23
N ARG A 276 7.08 -6.81 -7.42
CA ARG A 276 7.21 -8.26 -7.61
C ARG A 276 8.55 -8.80 -7.14
N ALA A 277 9.62 -8.06 -7.39
CA ALA A 277 10.96 -8.38 -6.90
C ALA A 277 11.18 -8.03 -5.41
N ARG A 278 10.14 -7.55 -4.70
CA ARG A 278 10.19 -7.17 -3.28
C ARG A 278 11.21 -6.09 -2.97
N ARG A 279 11.54 -5.25 -3.96
CA ARG A 279 12.44 -4.10 -3.81
C ARG A 279 11.67 -2.93 -3.16
N THR A 280 11.05 -3.21 -2.02
CA THR A 280 10.11 -2.31 -1.35
C THR A 280 10.36 -2.30 0.14
N TYR A 281 10.08 -1.16 0.78
CA TYR A 281 10.01 -1.07 2.23
C TYR A 281 8.86 -0.17 2.67
N ALA A 282 8.35 -0.50 3.84
CA ALA A 282 7.31 0.25 4.54
C ALA A 282 7.94 1.40 5.33
N ALA A 283 7.37 2.59 5.21
CA ALA A 283 7.63 3.70 6.12
C ALA A 283 6.30 4.17 6.74
N THR A 284 6.35 4.60 8.01
CA THR A 284 5.14 5.03 8.74
C THR A 284 4.89 6.53 8.61
N GLY A 285 5.81 7.30 8.04
CA GLY A 285 5.70 8.76 7.94
C GLY A 285 6.87 9.34 7.15
N ASP A 286 8.00 9.57 7.81
CA ASP A 286 9.20 10.10 7.16
C ASP A 286 9.67 9.21 6.01
N ARG A 287 9.96 9.84 4.87
CA ARG A 287 10.48 9.21 3.66
C ARG A 287 11.98 8.98 3.76
N ILE A 288 12.35 8.06 4.65
CA ILE A 288 13.74 7.69 4.90
C ILE A 288 14.24 6.87 3.72
N ALA A 289 15.33 7.30 3.08
CA ALA A 289 16.02 6.48 2.09
C ALA A 289 16.70 5.29 2.77
N LEU A 290 16.34 4.07 2.37
CA LEU A 290 16.93 2.83 2.89
C LEU A 290 17.55 2.04 1.73
N GLU A 291 18.87 2.04 1.69
CA GLU A 291 19.68 1.29 0.72
C GLU A 291 20.29 0.06 1.40
N VAL A 292 19.79 -1.12 1.07
CA VAL A 292 20.28 -2.38 1.63
C VAL A 292 20.63 -3.34 0.50
N SER A 293 21.84 -3.86 0.55
CA SER A 293 22.30 -4.96 -0.29
C SER A 293 23.10 -5.98 0.52
N LEU A 294 23.11 -7.22 0.06
CA LEU A 294 23.88 -8.30 0.65
C LEU A 294 24.51 -9.12 -0.48
N ASN A 295 25.83 -9.31 -0.44
CA ASN A 295 26.61 -9.92 -1.54
C ASN A 295 26.31 -9.26 -2.91
N GLY A 296 26.07 -7.95 -2.85
CA GLY A 296 25.63 -7.11 -3.96
C GLY A 296 24.23 -7.39 -4.50
N GLN A 297 23.47 -8.34 -3.97
CA GLN A 297 22.05 -8.43 -4.31
C GLN A 297 21.27 -7.35 -3.55
N PRO A 298 20.44 -6.54 -4.22
CA PRO A 298 19.63 -5.53 -3.56
C PRO A 298 18.56 -6.18 -2.67
N MET A 299 18.01 -5.39 -1.74
CA MET A 299 16.88 -5.81 -0.91
C MET A 299 15.76 -6.46 -1.74
N GLY A 300 15.13 -7.49 -1.18
CA GLY A 300 14.12 -8.30 -1.87
C GLY A 300 14.69 -9.51 -2.61
N GLY A 301 15.97 -9.47 -3.01
CA GLY A 301 16.66 -10.58 -3.67
C GLY A 301 16.91 -11.78 -2.75
N ASP A 302 17.01 -12.97 -3.36
CA ASP A 302 17.36 -14.21 -2.68
C ASP A 302 18.87 -14.49 -2.87
N VAL A 303 19.61 -14.61 -1.77
CA VAL A 303 21.04 -14.95 -1.80
C VAL A 303 21.27 -16.34 -1.20
N PRO A 304 22.11 -17.19 -1.83
CA PRO A 304 22.52 -18.45 -1.21
C PRO A 304 23.36 -18.18 0.03
N ALA A 305 23.24 -19.06 1.02
CA ALA A 305 24.15 -19.05 2.16
C ALA A 305 25.57 -19.37 1.65
N THR A 306 26.52 -18.51 1.99
CA THR A 306 27.95 -18.78 1.76
C THR A 306 28.48 -19.51 2.98
N SER A 307 29.04 -20.70 2.80
CA SER A 307 29.92 -21.29 3.81
C SER A 307 31.27 -20.57 3.74
N GLU A 308 31.89 -20.33 4.90
CA GLU A 308 33.34 -20.08 4.95
C GLU A 308 34.13 -21.26 4.38
#